data_AF-A0A075I3Q3-F1
#
_entry.id   AF-A0A075I3Q3-F1
#
_cell.length_a   1.000
_cell.length_b   1.000
_cell.length_c   1.000
_cell.angle_alpha   90.00
_cell.angle_beta   90.00
_cell.angle_gamma   90.00
#
_symmetry.space_group_name_H-M   'P 1'
#
loop_
_entity.id
_entity.type
_entity.pdbx_description
1 polymer ?
#
loop_
_entity_poly.entity_id
_entity_poly.type
_entity_poly.pdbx_seq_one_letter_code
_entity_poly.pdbx_strand_id
1 'polypeptide(L)'
;MNKKPIIGGIVLAAIIGVVFVGAEINPDNPENGEVWSIRMAGPEWDDRQTVRASLPNLEEGTYKLGFVPMGDSPTKIRIDIKVRSAGSDFAGTAWTPMFSEKFVLKGTPVDTGISKYYTWEYVGQKYVYIPEVEREANYEITITRTGNLKGSVSISLSR
;
A
#
# COMPACT_ATOMS: atom_id res chain seq x y z
N MET A 1 -50.95 26.04 -8.46
CA MET A 1 -50.02 24.95 -8.78
C MET A 1 -48.64 25.31 -8.25
N ASN A 2 -48.07 24.44 -7.43
CA ASN A 2 -46.88 24.65 -6.60
C ASN A 2 -45.65 24.06 -7.32
N LYS A 3 -44.59 24.82 -7.58
CA LYS A 3 -43.32 24.30 -8.12
C LYS A 3 -42.27 24.37 -7.00
N LYS A 4 -41.84 23.21 -6.50
CA LYS A 4 -40.76 23.10 -5.50
C LYS A 4 -39.39 23.24 -6.18
N PRO A 5 -38.40 23.89 -5.56
CA PRO A 5 -37.02 23.84 -6.02
C PRO A 5 -36.37 22.51 -5.59
N ILE A 6 -35.64 21.88 -6.51
CA ILE A 6 -34.82 20.69 -6.21
C ILE A 6 -33.47 21.21 -5.69
N ILE A 7 -33.26 21.05 -4.39
CA ILE A 7 -31.96 21.25 -3.72
C ILE A 7 -31.12 20.01 -4.02
N GLY A 8 -30.37 20.05 -5.12
CA GLY A 8 -29.36 19.06 -5.46
C GLY A 8 -28.02 19.48 -4.85
N GLY A 9 -27.73 18.99 -3.64
CA GLY A 9 -26.46 19.22 -2.97
C GLY A 9 -25.29 18.64 -3.75
N ILE A 10 -24.38 19.49 -4.21
CA ILE A 10 -23.05 19.07 -4.65
C ILE A 10 -22.21 18.87 -3.39
N VAL A 11 -22.10 17.62 -2.94
CA VAL A 11 -21.07 17.24 -1.97
C VAL A 11 -19.76 17.16 -2.75
N LEU A 12 -19.00 18.25 -2.74
CA LEU A 12 -17.64 18.30 -3.27
C LEU A 12 -16.73 17.54 -2.30
N ALA A 13 -16.55 16.24 -2.53
CA ALA A 13 -15.59 15.44 -1.80
C ALA A 13 -14.17 15.88 -2.20
N ALA A 14 -13.57 16.75 -1.39
CA ALA A 14 -12.16 17.10 -1.49
C ALA A 14 -11.32 15.90 -1.03
N ILE A 15 -10.93 15.04 -1.98
CA ILE A 15 -9.93 13.99 -1.74
C ILE A 15 -8.57 14.70 -1.73
N ILE A 16 -8.10 15.07 -0.55
CA ILE A 16 -6.73 15.55 -0.35
C ILE A 16 -5.79 14.35 -0.46
N GLY A 17 -5.28 14.10 -1.66
CA GLY A 17 -4.20 13.14 -1.89
C GLY A 17 -2.86 13.82 -1.66
N VAL A 18 -2.23 13.57 -0.50
CA VAL A 18 -0.82 13.96 -0.30
C VAL A 18 0.04 12.90 -1.00
N VAL A 19 0.85 13.32 -1.97
CA VAL A 19 1.84 12.47 -2.64
C VAL A 19 3.13 12.54 -1.80
N PHE A 20 3.51 11.43 -1.17
CA PHE A 20 4.81 11.31 -0.54
C PHE A 20 5.79 10.71 -1.54
N VAL A 21 6.88 11.43 -1.82
CA VAL A 21 8.08 10.87 -2.47
C VAL A 21 8.86 10.17 -1.36
N GLY A 22 8.47 8.95 -1.04
CA GLY A 22 9.18 8.10 -0.09
C GLY A 22 10.22 7.27 -0.81
N ALA A 23 11.45 7.75 -0.86
CA ALA A 23 12.63 6.94 -1.15
C ALA A 23 13.59 7.11 0.03
N GLU A 24 13.41 6.31 1.07
CA GLU A 24 14.51 6.04 2.01
C GLU A 24 15.21 4.78 1.49
N ILE A 25 16.28 5.00 0.73
CA ILE A 25 17.22 3.95 0.35
C ILE A 25 18.06 3.70 1.60
N ASN A 26 17.96 2.51 2.21
CA ASN A 26 18.94 2.09 3.21
C ASN A 26 20.30 1.91 2.50
N PRO A 27 21.31 2.76 2.73
CA PRO A 27 22.55 2.73 1.95
C PRO A 27 23.47 1.54 2.29
N ASP A 28 23.15 0.77 3.34
CA ASP A 28 24.09 -0.20 3.92
C ASP A 28 23.88 -1.68 3.49
N ASN A 29 22.93 -2.01 2.60
CA ASN A 29 22.78 -3.40 2.14
C ASN A 29 22.20 -3.58 0.72
N PRO A 30 23.02 -3.52 -0.35
CA PRO A 30 22.57 -3.64 -1.74
C PRO A 30 22.10 -5.05 -2.17
N GLU A 31 22.13 -6.08 -1.31
CA GLU A 31 21.82 -7.47 -1.68
C GLU A 31 20.33 -7.87 -1.64
N ASN A 32 19.41 -7.05 -1.11
CA ASN A 32 18.07 -7.53 -0.74
C ASN A 32 16.96 -7.39 -1.79
N GLY A 33 17.23 -6.91 -3.00
CA GLY A 33 16.22 -6.76 -4.05
C GLY A 33 15.03 -5.85 -3.69
N GLU A 34 15.07 -5.16 -2.54
CA GLU A 34 14.04 -4.22 -2.10
C GLU A 34 14.06 -2.99 -3.02
N VAL A 35 12.92 -2.68 -3.61
CA VAL A 35 12.75 -1.55 -4.53
C VAL A 35 11.93 -0.42 -3.92
N TRP A 36 11.19 -0.71 -2.84
CA TRP A 36 10.34 0.28 -2.18
C TRP A 36 10.00 -0.16 -0.76
N SER A 37 9.92 0.79 0.17
CA SER A 37 9.37 0.55 1.50
C SER A 37 8.77 1.80 2.13
N ILE A 38 7.88 1.58 3.11
CA ILE A 38 7.31 2.63 3.94
C ILE A 38 7.19 2.13 5.37
N ARG A 39 7.54 2.98 6.33
CA ARG A 39 7.26 2.78 7.75
C ARG A 39 6.17 3.73 8.20
N MET A 40 5.05 3.18 8.63
CA MET A 40 3.95 3.95 9.23
C MET A 40 3.99 3.77 10.74
N ALA A 41 4.66 4.69 11.43
CA ALA A 41 4.80 4.69 12.89
C ALA A 41 4.93 6.14 13.38
N GLY A 42 4.06 6.56 14.29
CA GLY A 42 4.09 7.92 14.85
C GLY A 42 2.82 8.73 14.56
N PRO A 43 2.64 9.87 15.26
CA PRO A 43 1.40 10.66 15.23
C PRO A 43 1.02 11.17 13.83
N GLU A 44 1.98 11.35 12.92
CA GLU A 44 1.73 11.76 11.54
C GLU A 44 0.92 10.72 10.74
N TRP A 45 0.83 9.50 11.25
CA TRP A 45 0.06 8.39 10.65
C TRP A 45 -1.26 8.13 11.36
N ASP A 46 -1.49 8.62 12.56
CA ASP A 46 -2.64 8.23 13.41
C ASP A 46 -4.01 8.43 12.71
N ASP A 47 -4.14 9.48 11.90
CA ASP A 47 -5.39 9.84 11.22
C ASP A 47 -5.39 9.46 9.72
N ARG A 48 -4.34 8.79 9.23
CA ARG A 48 -4.16 8.52 7.80
C ARG A 48 -4.62 7.13 7.40
N GLN A 49 -5.93 6.95 7.28
CA GLN A 49 -6.46 5.64 6.89
C GLN A 49 -5.93 5.16 5.53
N THR A 50 -5.78 6.07 4.57
CA THR A 50 -5.28 5.74 3.21
C THR A 50 -4.00 6.51 2.91
N VAL A 51 -2.99 5.80 2.40
CA VAL A 51 -1.70 6.34 1.96
C VAL A 51 -1.48 5.96 0.50
N ARG A 52 -0.99 6.89 -0.31
CA ARG A 52 -0.64 6.65 -1.72
C ARG A 52 0.82 7.05 -1.95
N ALA A 53 1.54 6.25 -2.73
CA ALA A 53 2.90 6.53 -3.12
C ALA A 53 3.14 6.08 -4.55
N SER A 54 4.00 6.80 -5.27
CA SER A 54 4.56 6.31 -6.52
C SER A 54 5.59 5.22 -6.22
N LEU A 55 5.58 4.16 -7.02
CA LEU A 55 6.63 3.15 -7.03
C LEU A 55 7.68 3.53 -8.09
N PRO A 56 8.94 3.05 -7.96
CA PRO A 56 9.91 3.18 -9.05
C PRO A 56 9.45 2.42 -10.30
N ASN A 57 10.15 2.61 -11.42
CA ASN A 57 10.00 1.72 -12.57
C ASN A 57 10.34 0.29 -12.13
N LEU A 58 9.39 -0.63 -12.33
CA LEU A 58 9.55 -2.04 -12.03
C LEU A 58 9.85 -2.80 -13.32
N GLU A 59 10.85 -3.66 -13.27
CA GLU A 59 11.16 -4.59 -14.36
C GLU A 59 10.14 -5.73 -14.37
N GLU A 60 10.09 -6.47 -15.48
CA GLU A 60 9.30 -7.70 -15.52
C GLU A 60 9.77 -8.66 -14.40
N GLY A 61 8.80 -9.26 -13.71
CA GLY A 61 9.07 -10.30 -12.73
C GLY A 61 8.03 -10.39 -11.64
N THR A 62 8.25 -11.33 -10.73
CA THR A 62 7.43 -11.47 -9.52
C THR A 62 8.10 -10.74 -8.37
N TYR A 63 7.36 -9.81 -7.77
CA TYR A 63 7.76 -9.09 -6.57
C TYR A 63 7.00 -9.63 -5.36
N LYS A 64 7.57 -9.46 -4.18
CA LYS A 64 7.01 -9.88 -2.90
C LYS A 64 6.76 -8.69 -2.00
N LEU A 65 5.57 -8.63 -1.44
CA LEU A 65 5.20 -7.72 -0.35
C LEU A 65 5.74 -8.25 0.98
N GLY A 66 6.58 -7.46 1.62
CA GLY A 66 7.09 -7.66 2.97
C GLY A 66 6.29 -6.89 4.00
N PHE A 67 6.15 -7.45 5.20
CA PHE A 67 5.50 -6.78 6.34
C PHE A 67 6.29 -6.99 7.61
N VAL A 68 6.44 -5.92 8.40
CA VAL A 68 6.90 -5.98 9.79
C VAL A 68 5.81 -5.39 10.68
N PRO A 69 4.87 -6.23 11.18
CA PRO A 69 3.82 -5.78 12.08
C PRO A 69 4.24 -5.86 13.55
N MET A 70 3.46 -5.18 14.38
CA MET A 70 3.43 -5.27 15.83
C MET A 70 2.05 -5.76 16.29
N GLY A 71 1.91 -6.15 17.55
CA GLY A 71 0.63 -6.65 18.07
C GLY A 71 -0.50 -5.63 18.09
N ASP A 72 -0.16 -4.35 18.03
CA ASP A 72 -1.09 -3.25 17.96
C ASP A 72 -1.31 -2.70 16.53
N SER A 73 -0.66 -3.28 15.50
CA SER A 73 -0.83 -2.89 14.10
C SER A 73 -2.31 -2.84 13.65
N PRO A 74 -2.61 -2.15 12.53
CA PRO A 74 -3.93 -2.22 11.90
C PRO A 74 -4.40 -3.67 11.73
N THR A 75 -5.65 -3.96 12.05
CA THR A 75 -6.15 -5.34 11.98
C THR A 75 -6.26 -5.84 10.54
N LYS A 76 -6.42 -4.91 9.58
CA LYS A 76 -6.47 -5.21 8.15
C LYS A 76 -5.68 -4.15 7.38
N ILE A 77 -5.00 -4.59 6.33
CA ILE A 77 -4.38 -3.72 5.33
C ILE A 77 -4.89 -4.16 3.96
N ARG A 78 -5.36 -3.23 3.15
CA ARG A 78 -5.59 -3.44 1.73
C ARG A 78 -4.48 -2.76 0.93
N ILE A 79 -3.90 -3.49 0.00
CA ILE A 79 -2.93 -2.96 -0.96
C ILE A 79 -3.53 -3.07 -2.34
N ASP A 80 -3.60 -1.94 -3.03
CA ASP A 80 -3.95 -1.87 -4.43
C ASP A 80 -2.74 -1.30 -5.20
N ILE A 81 -2.28 -2.00 -6.23
CA ILE A 81 -1.23 -1.50 -7.14
C ILE A 81 -1.86 -1.33 -8.52
N LYS A 82 -1.63 -0.16 -9.11
CA LYS A 82 -2.11 0.19 -10.44
C LYS A 82 -0.96 0.75 -11.28
N VAL A 83 -1.08 0.59 -12.59
CA VAL A 83 -0.07 1.01 -13.56
C VAL A 83 -0.69 1.93 -14.61
N ARG A 84 0.11 2.85 -15.13
CA ARG A 84 -0.21 3.69 -16.27
C ARG A 84 1.00 3.79 -17.20
N SER A 85 0.89 3.27 -18.43
CA SER A 85 1.96 3.41 -19.43
C SER A 85 2.20 4.88 -19.78
N ALA A 86 3.46 5.28 -19.90
CA ALA A 86 3.85 6.55 -20.47
C ALA A 86 3.77 6.49 -22.01
N GLY A 87 3.07 7.43 -22.64
CA GLY A 87 3.18 7.67 -24.09
C GLY A 87 2.27 6.86 -25.01
N SER A 88 1.01 6.58 -24.66
CA SER A 88 0.03 6.15 -25.69
C SER A 88 -0.54 7.38 -26.40
N ASP A 89 -0.27 7.52 -27.70
CA ASP A 89 -0.84 8.54 -28.57
C ASP A 89 -2.37 8.38 -28.75
N PHE A 90 -2.93 7.27 -28.27
CA PHE A 90 -4.35 7.05 -28.04
C PHE A 90 -4.65 7.08 -26.55
N ALA A 91 -5.03 8.23 -26.00
CA ALA A 91 -5.87 8.39 -24.79
C ALA A 91 -5.65 7.44 -23.57
N GLY A 92 -4.47 6.85 -23.36
CA GLY A 92 -4.13 6.00 -22.21
C GLY A 92 -3.82 6.84 -20.97
N THR A 93 -4.83 7.57 -20.51
CA THR A 93 -4.80 8.34 -19.26
C THR A 93 -5.31 7.53 -18.07
N ALA A 94 -5.88 6.35 -18.31
CA ALA A 94 -6.50 5.52 -17.30
C ALA A 94 -5.49 4.64 -16.56
N TRP A 95 -5.62 4.61 -15.23
CA TRP A 95 -4.90 3.66 -14.40
C TRP A 95 -5.50 2.26 -14.57
N THR A 96 -4.64 1.28 -14.82
CA THR A 96 -5.02 -0.13 -14.91
C THR A 96 -4.72 -0.82 -13.57
N PRO A 97 -5.70 -1.45 -12.90
CA PRO A 97 -5.44 -2.21 -11.69
C PRO A 97 -4.62 -3.46 -12.02
N MET A 98 -3.57 -3.70 -11.24
CA MET A 98 -2.61 -4.80 -11.48
C MET A 98 -2.57 -5.77 -10.30
N PHE A 99 -2.76 -5.27 -9.09
CA PHE A 99 -2.84 -6.08 -7.88
C PHE A 99 -3.84 -5.50 -6.90
N SER A 100 -4.55 -6.36 -6.20
CA SER A 100 -5.49 -5.97 -5.17
C SER A 100 -5.63 -7.10 -4.17
N GLU A 101 -5.16 -6.87 -2.95
CA GLU A 101 -5.26 -7.87 -1.89
C GLU A 101 -5.59 -7.22 -0.55
N LYS A 102 -6.36 -7.95 0.25
CA LYS A 102 -6.66 -7.58 1.63
C LYS A 102 -5.99 -8.57 2.59
N PHE A 103 -5.05 -8.05 3.36
CA PHE A 103 -4.33 -8.77 4.39
C PHE A 103 -5.01 -8.63 5.75
N VAL A 104 -4.91 -9.70 6.56
CA VAL A 104 -5.44 -9.74 7.93
C VAL A 104 -4.31 -10.01 8.91
N LEU A 105 -4.21 -9.19 9.96
CA LEU A 105 -3.23 -9.37 11.02
C LEU A 105 -3.61 -10.60 11.87
N LYS A 106 -2.68 -11.54 12.02
CA LYS A 106 -2.84 -12.75 12.82
C LYS A 106 -1.75 -12.84 13.86
N GLY A 107 -2.16 -12.97 15.12
CA GLY A 107 -1.27 -13.27 16.25
C GLY A 107 -1.17 -14.78 16.46
N THR A 108 0.05 -15.32 16.54
CA THR A 108 0.31 -16.72 16.87
C THR A 108 1.03 -16.79 18.20
N PRO A 109 0.44 -17.43 19.24
CA PRO A 109 1.12 -17.65 20.50
C PRO A 109 2.29 -18.62 20.28
N VAL A 110 3.42 -18.30 20.89
CA VAL A 110 4.61 -19.14 20.92
C VAL A 110 4.93 -19.44 22.37
N ASP A 111 5.08 -20.73 22.68
CA ASP A 111 5.48 -21.23 23.98
C ASP A 111 6.83 -21.93 23.82
N THR A 112 7.84 -21.43 24.51
CA THR A 112 9.21 -21.99 24.47
C THR A 112 9.47 -22.94 25.63
N GLY A 113 8.49 -23.18 26.50
CA GLY A 113 8.66 -23.91 27.76
C GLY A 113 9.22 -23.06 28.91
N ILE A 114 9.91 -21.95 28.60
CA ILE A 114 10.39 -20.97 29.60
C ILE A 114 9.69 -19.61 29.50
N SER A 115 9.08 -19.30 28.36
CA SER A 115 8.34 -18.05 28.14
C SER A 115 7.22 -18.23 27.11
N LYS A 116 6.20 -17.38 27.23
CA LYS A 116 5.08 -17.28 26.28
C LYS A 116 5.07 -15.88 25.69
N TYR A 117 5.07 -15.80 24.37
CA TYR A 117 4.96 -14.52 23.64
C TYR A 117 4.10 -14.70 22.40
N TYR A 118 3.75 -13.58 21.74
CA TYR A 118 3.02 -13.60 20.48
C TYR A 118 3.92 -13.16 19.34
N THR A 119 3.76 -13.82 18.20
CA THR A 119 4.29 -13.37 16.91
C THR A 119 3.14 -12.88 16.05
N TRP A 120 3.40 -11.94 15.15
CA TRP A 120 2.38 -11.29 14.35
C TRP A 120 2.76 -11.34 12.87
N GLU A 121 1.79 -11.66 12.03
CA GLU A 121 1.96 -11.62 10.58
C GLU A 121 0.69 -11.14 9.88
N TYR A 122 0.86 -10.55 8.71
CA TYR A 122 -0.25 -10.32 7.79
C TYR A 122 -0.41 -11.53 6.87
N VAL A 123 -1.61 -12.13 6.91
CA VAL A 123 -2.00 -13.27 6.08
C VAL A 123 -2.71 -12.76 4.83
N GLY A 124 -2.28 -13.21 3.66
CA GLY A 124 -2.81 -12.85 2.33
C GLY A 124 -1.82 -13.23 1.20
N GLN A 125 -2.23 -13.04 -0.05
CA GLN A 125 -1.35 -13.22 -1.23
C GLN A 125 -0.27 -12.14 -1.26
N LYS A 126 1.01 -12.51 -1.15
CA LYS A 126 2.12 -11.56 -1.04
C LYS A 126 2.84 -11.30 -2.36
N TYR A 127 2.50 -12.02 -3.42
CA TYR A 127 3.22 -11.97 -4.69
C TYR A 127 2.47 -11.13 -5.73
N VAL A 128 3.21 -10.23 -6.38
CA VAL A 128 2.75 -9.30 -7.41
C VAL A 128 3.53 -9.61 -8.68
N TYR A 129 2.85 -9.97 -9.76
CA TYR A 129 3.51 -10.13 -11.05
C TYR A 129 3.48 -8.81 -11.84
N ILE A 130 4.64 -8.37 -12.29
CA ILE A 130 4.84 -7.22 -13.17
C ILE A 130 5.08 -7.76 -14.58
N PRO A 131 4.19 -7.48 -15.54
CA PRO A 131 4.39 -7.89 -16.93
C PRO A 131 5.48 -7.04 -17.59
N GLU A 132 6.04 -7.56 -18.68
CA GLU A 132 6.92 -6.79 -19.55
C GLU A 132 6.17 -5.55 -20.09
N VAL A 133 6.84 -4.39 -20.05
CA VAL A 133 6.32 -3.14 -20.61
C VAL A 133 7.34 -2.58 -21.60
N GLU A 134 6.90 -2.35 -22.84
CA GLU A 134 7.76 -1.84 -23.92
C GLU A 134 8.25 -0.38 -23.68
N ARG A 135 7.62 0.33 -22.74
CA ARG A 135 7.89 1.75 -22.42
C ARG A 135 7.86 1.96 -20.91
N GLU A 136 8.37 3.12 -20.47
CA GLU A 136 8.26 3.56 -19.08
C GLU A 136 6.80 3.50 -18.59
N ALA A 137 6.62 3.03 -17.35
CA ALA A 137 5.32 2.85 -16.75
C ALA A 137 5.30 3.47 -15.35
N ASN A 138 4.26 4.25 -15.08
CA ASN A 138 4.07 4.85 -13.77
C ASN A 138 3.26 3.87 -12.91
N TYR A 139 3.86 3.42 -11.81
CA TYR A 139 3.22 2.55 -10.84
C TYR A 139 2.82 3.35 -9.60
N GLU A 140 1.63 3.10 -9.06
CA GLU A 140 1.17 3.67 -7.81
C GLU A 140 0.71 2.55 -6.88
N ILE A 141 1.14 2.62 -5.63
CA ILE A 141 0.63 1.79 -4.54
C ILE A 141 -0.32 2.61 -3.67
N THR A 142 -1.51 2.08 -3.42
CA THR A 142 -2.46 2.59 -2.43
C THR A 142 -2.54 1.59 -1.27
N ILE A 143 -2.33 2.08 -0.06
CA ILE A 143 -2.42 1.32 1.19
C ILE A 143 -3.60 1.85 1.99
N THR A 144 -4.60 1.01 2.26
CA THR A 144 -5.71 1.34 3.14
C THR A 144 -5.63 0.51 4.42
N ARG A 145 -5.45 1.18 5.55
CA ARG A 145 -5.39 0.59 6.89
C ARG A 145 -6.78 0.55 7.52
N THR A 146 -7.05 -0.43 8.38
CA THR A 146 -8.31 -0.52 9.15
C THR A 146 -8.01 -1.10 10.53
N GLY A 147 -8.72 -0.61 11.55
CA GLY A 147 -8.46 -0.98 12.95
C GLY A 147 -7.60 0.08 13.64
N ASN A 148 -6.62 -0.35 14.43
CA ASN A 148 -5.75 0.57 15.16
C ASN A 148 -4.76 1.28 14.22
N LEU A 149 -5.05 2.53 13.85
CA LEU A 149 -4.18 3.33 12.97
C LEU A 149 -2.91 3.87 13.67
N LYS A 150 -2.92 3.89 15.01
CA LYS A 150 -1.75 4.24 15.84
C LYS A 150 -0.73 3.12 15.91
N GLY A 151 -1.17 1.90 15.62
CA GLY A 151 -0.32 0.72 15.52
C GLY A 151 0.70 0.86 14.40
N SER A 152 1.96 0.59 14.71
CA SER A 152 3.01 0.68 13.71
C SER A 152 2.94 -0.45 12.69
N VAL A 153 3.37 -0.21 11.45
CA VAL A 153 3.62 -1.26 10.46
C VAL A 153 4.63 -0.77 9.43
N SER A 154 5.61 -1.61 9.08
CA SER A 154 6.44 -1.40 7.90
C SER A 154 6.00 -2.32 6.77
N ILE A 155 5.98 -1.79 5.55
CA ILE A 155 5.63 -2.52 4.33
C ILE A 155 6.76 -2.32 3.33
N SER A 156 7.18 -3.39 2.65
CA SER A 156 8.17 -3.31 1.58
C SER A 156 7.73 -4.07 0.34
N LEU A 157 8.38 -3.78 -0.78
CA LEU A 157 8.28 -4.48 -2.05
C LEU A 157 9.70 -4.86 -2.47
N SER A 158 9.95 -6.16 -2.65
CA SER A 158 11.23 -6.69 -3.11
C SER A 158 11.05 -7.59 -4.32
N ARG A 159 12.07 -7.68 -5.16
CA ARG A 159 12.14 -8.68 -6.23
C ARG A 159 12.49 -10.06 -5.66
#